data_AF-A0A2P9ACI5-F1
#
_entry.id   AF-A0A2P9ACI5-F1
#
_cell.length_a   1.000
_cell.length_b   1.000
_cell.length_c   1.000
_cell.angle_alpha   90.00
_cell.angle_beta   90.00
_cell.angle_gamma   90.00
#
_symmetry.space_group_name_H-M   'P 1'
#
loop_
_entity.id
_entity.type
_entity.pdbx_description
1 polymer ?
#
loop_
_entity_poly.entity_id
_entity_poly.type
_entity_poly.pdbx_seq_one_letter_code
_entity_poly.pdbx_strand_id
1 'polypeptide(L)' 'MRLKDGIDAHCDRARAAGAEIVQEPADQFYGERQYRARDPEGHVWTFSQTVRSVPREEAERLGDLHIEGWHQ' A
#
# COMPACT_ATOMS: atom_id res chain seq x y z
N MET A 1 7.63 6.45 -6.26
CA MET A 1 6.99 7.71 -6.73
C MET A 1 6.34 8.38 -5.53
N ARG A 2 6.51 9.69 -5.32
CA ARG A 2 5.79 10.42 -4.25
C ARG A 2 4.43 10.87 -4.79
N LEU A 3 3.34 10.49 -4.12
CA LEU A 3 1.99 10.96 -4.45
C LEU A 3 1.84 12.42 -4.00
N LYS A 4 1.50 13.33 -4.91
CA LYS A 4 1.43 14.77 -4.62
C LYS A 4 0.32 15.13 -3.63
N ASP A 5 -0.85 14.51 -3.77
CA ASP A 5 -2.06 14.88 -3.02
C ASP A 5 -2.41 13.88 -1.90
N GLY A 6 -1.48 12.98 -1.59
CA GLY A 6 -1.71 11.88 -0.65
C GLY A 6 -2.33 10.64 -1.30
N ILE A 7 -2.36 9.56 -0.52
CA ILE A 7 -2.81 8.24 -0.99
C ILE A 7 -4.32 8.15 -1.18
N ASP A 8 -5.11 8.83 -0.34
CA ASP A 8 -6.58 8.84 -0.45
C ASP A 8 -7.03 9.53 -1.74
N ALA A 9 -6.49 10.71 -2.03
CA ALA A 9 -6.77 11.43 -3.28
C ALA A 9 -6.31 10.64 -4.52
N HIS A 10 -5.23 9.86 -4.41
CA HIS A 10 -4.80 8.96 -5.48
C HIS A 10 -5.77 7.78 -5.67
N CYS A 11 -6.28 7.20 -4.58
CA CYS A 11 -7.30 6.16 -4.62
C CYS A 11 -8.59 6.65 -5.32
N ASP A 12 -9.05 7.86 -5.00
CA ASP A 12 -10.22 8.45 -5.64
C ASP A 12 -10.02 8.64 -7.15
N ARG A 13 -8.83 9.09 -7.56
CA ARG A 13 -8.47 9.16 -9.00
C ARG A 13 -8.43 7.80 -9.66
N ALA A 14 -7.88 6.78 -8.99
CA ALA A 14 -7.85 5.43 -9.53
C ALA A 14 -9.28 4.89 -9.73
N ARG A 15 -10.16 5.11 -8.75
CA ARG A 15 -11.58 4.75 -8.84
C ARG A 15 -12.28 5.48 -9.99
N ALA A 16 -12.05 6.78 -10.12
CA ALA A 16 -12.61 7.59 -11.21
C ALA A 16 -12.07 7.18 -12.60
N ALA A 17 -10.86 6.64 -12.68
CA ALA A 17 -10.25 6.13 -13.91
C ALA A 17 -10.71 4.71 -14.28
N GLY A 18 -11.61 4.10 -13.51
CA GLY A 18 -12.15 2.76 -13.78
C GLY A 18 -11.40 1.61 -13.14
N ALA A 19 -10.46 1.89 -12.22
CA ALA A 19 -9.85 0.84 -11.41
C ALA A 19 -10.83 0.36 -10.32
N GLU A 20 -10.87 -0.95 -10.09
CA GLU A 20 -11.61 -1.57 -8.99
C GLU A 20 -10.76 -1.48 -7.72
N ILE A 21 -11.26 -0.82 -6.68
CA ILE A 21 -10.58 -0.74 -5.39
C ILE A 21 -10.84 -2.04 -4.62
N VAL A 22 -9.87 -2.97 -4.67
CA VAL A 22 -9.97 -4.28 -4.01
C VAL A 22 -9.65 -4.21 -2.51
N GLN A 23 -8.95 -3.15 -2.08
CA GLN A 23 -8.71 -2.84 -0.67
C GLN A 23 -8.67 -1.31 -0.52
N GLU A 24 -9.57 -0.76 0.30
CA GLU A 24 -9.63 0.67 0.61
C GLU A 24 -8.38 1.16 1.36
N PRO A 25 -8.02 2.45 1.25
CA PRO A 25 -6.90 3.04 1.97
C PRO A 25 -6.99 2.84 3.49
N ALA A 26 -6.03 2.12 4.04
CA ALA A 26 -5.96 1.82 5.47
C ALA A 26 -4.54 1.99 6.02
N ASP A 27 -4.47 2.48 7.26
CA ASP A 27 -3.22 2.58 8.01
C ASP A 27 -2.78 1.20 8.48
N GLN A 28 -1.52 0.91 8.26
CA GLN A 28 -0.88 -0.36 8.60
C GLN A 28 -0.08 -0.21 9.89
N PHE A 29 -0.01 -1.29 10.66
CA PHE A 29 0.70 -1.30 11.95
C PHE A 29 2.18 -0.96 11.83
N TYR A 30 2.78 -1.08 10.65
CA TYR A 30 4.17 -0.72 10.35
C TYR A 30 4.36 0.69 9.79
N GLY A 31 3.33 1.55 9.89
CA GLY A 31 3.47 3.00 9.63
C GLY A 31 3.26 3.45 8.19
N GLU A 32 2.72 2.57 7.36
CA GLU A 32 2.32 2.87 5.99
C GLU A 32 0.81 3.04 5.92
N ARG A 33 0.32 3.96 5.09
CA ARG A 33 -1.06 3.94 4.62
C ARG A 33 -1.06 3.32 3.24
N GLN A 34 -1.96 2.37 2.97
CA GLN A 34 -1.93 1.56 1.75
C GLN A 34 -3.31 1.26 1.20
N TYR A 35 -3.41 1.14 -0.11
CA TYR A 35 -4.60 0.62 -0.79
C TYR A 35 -4.20 -0.26 -1.97
N ARG A 36 -5.15 -1.10 -2.44
CA ARG A 36 -4.96 -1.95 -3.61
C ARG A 36 -6.04 -1.70 -4.63
N ALA A 37 -5.64 -1.70 -5.90
CA ALA A 37 -6.57 -1.56 -7.01
C ALA A 37 -6.25 -2.57 -8.11
N ARG A 38 -7.31 -3.07 -8.75
CA ARG A 38 -7.23 -3.81 -10.01
C ARG A 38 -7.48 -2.84 -11.15
N ASP A 39 -6.56 -2.76 -12.10
CA ASP A 39 -6.74 -1.93 -13.29
C ASP A 39 -7.72 -2.58 -14.29
N PRO A 40 -8.18 -1.85 -15.33
CA PRO A 40 -9.08 -2.41 -16.34
C PRO A 40 -8.50 -3.59 -17.15
N GLU A 41 -7.17 -3.76 -17.16
CA GLU A 41 -6.49 -4.89 -17.80
C GLU A 41 -6.40 -6.12 -16.88
N GLY A 42 -6.80 -5.98 -15.61
CA GLY A 42 -6.86 -7.04 -14.61
C GLY A 42 -5.66 -7.12 -13.68
N HIS A 43 -4.66 -6.23 -13.79
CA HIS A 43 -3.48 -6.26 -12.91
C HIS A 43 -3.79 -5.65 -11.54
N VAL A 44 -3.27 -6.26 -10.49
CA VAL A 44 -3.43 -5.78 -9.11
C VAL A 44 -2.20 -5.00 -8.68
N TRP A 45 -2.42 -3.74 -8.33
CA TRP A 45 -1.40 -2.81 -7.87
C TRP A 45 -1.58 -2.51 -6.38
N THR A 46 -0.47 -2.44 -5.64
CA THR A 46 -0.44 -1.96 -4.26
C THR A 46 0.23 -0.59 -4.23
N PHE A 47 -0.45 0.40 -3.65
CA PHE A 47 0.08 1.73 -3.45
C PHE A 47 0.29 1.95 -1.95
N SER A 48 1.43 2.52 -1.58
CA SER A 48 1.77 2.81 -0.19
C SER A 48 2.35 4.22 -0.03
N GLN A 49 2.09 4.83 1.11
CA GLN A 49 2.65 6.10 1.54
C GLN A 49 3.03 5.99 3.03
N THR A 50 4.30 6.26 3.33
CA THR A 50 4.77 6.34 4.72
C THR A 50 4.09 7.48 5.45
N VAL A 51 3.31 7.17 6.48
CA VAL A 51 2.62 8.15 7.33
C VAL A 51 3.34 8.34 8.67
N ARG A 52 4.08 7.32 9.13
CA ARG A 52 5.00 7.43 10.27
C ARG A 52 6.25 6.59 10.02
N SER A 53 7.41 7.06 10.46
CA SER A 53 8.62 6.25 10.46
C SER A 53 8.53 5.25 11.62
N VAL A 54 8.26 3.99 11.29
CA VAL A 54 8.50 2.87 12.21
C VAL A 54 9.88 2.31 11.85
N PRO A 55 10.84 2.25 12.79
CA PRO A 55 12.10 1.58 12.55
C PRO A 55 11.82 0.16 12.04
N ARG A 56 12.52 -0.26 10.99
CA ARG A 56 12.35 -1.58 10.35
C ARG A 56 12.29 -2.72 11.37
N GLU A 57 13.16 -2.68 12.37
CA GLU A 57 13.24 -3.65 13.47
C GLU A 57 11.93 -3.76 14.28
N GLU A 58 11.21 -2.65 14.47
CA GLU A 58 9.93 -2.64 15.18
C GLU A 58 8.76 -3.08 14.29
N ALA A 59 8.82 -2.80 12.98
CA ALA A 59 7.88 -3.34 12.00
C ALA A 59 8.02 -4.87 11.84
N GLU A 60 9.25 -5.38 11.85
CA GLU A 60 9.57 -6.81 11.81
C GLU A 60 9.19 -7.55 13.10
N ARG A 61 9.21 -6.87 14.26
CA ARG A 61 8.77 -7.45 15.55
C ARG A 61 7.26 -7.49 15.72
N LEU A 62 6.53 -6.52 15.15
CA LEU A 62 5.06 -6.43 15.25
C LEU A 62 4.34 -7.22 14.16
N GLY A 63 4.99 -7.39 13.02
CA GLY A 63 4.50 -8.26 11.95
C GLY A 63 5.15 -9.62 12.12
N ASP A 64 4.39 -10.62 12.54
CA ASP A 64 4.78 -12.03 12.62
C ASP A 64 4.97 -12.61 11.19
N LEU A 65 5.73 -11.90 10.35
CA LEU A 65 5.94 -12.12 8.92
C LEU A 65 7.40 -12.50 8.71
N HIS A 66 7.71 -13.76 9.02
CA HIS A 66 8.94 -14.41 8.57
C HIS A 66 8.88 -14.56 7.05
N ILE A 67 9.46 -13.63 6.29
CA ILE A 67 9.55 -13.78 4.83
C ILE A 67 10.73 -14.69 4.51
N GLU A 68 10.50 -16.01 4.53
CA GLU A 68 11.44 -16.93 3.87
C GLU A 68 11.28 -16.82 2.35
N GLY A 69 12.41 -16.73 1.65
CA GLY A 69 12.46 -16.93 0.20
C GLY A 69 12.78 -15.72 -0.67
N TRP A 70 13.47 -14.69 -0.17
CA TRP A 70 14.13 -13.71 -1.04
C TRP A 70 15.56 -14.11 -1.35
N HIS A 71 15.79 -15.09 -2.23
CA HIS A 71 17.10 -15.25 -2.87
C HIS A 71 17.03 -15.83 -4.29
N GLN A 72 17.48 -14.98 -5.22
CA GLN A 72 18.15 -15.18 -6.51
C GLN A 72 17.38 -15.74 -7.72
#